data_AF-A0A7W2JYQ8-F1
#
_entry.id   AF-A0A7W2JYQ8-F1
#
_cell.length_a   1.000
_cell.length_b   1.000
_cell.length_c   1.000
_cell.angle_alpha   90.00
_cell.angle_beta   90.00
_cell.angle_gamma   90.00
#
_symmetry.space_group_name_H-M   'P 1'
#
loop_
_entity.id
_entity.type
_entity.pdbx_description
1 polymer ?
#
loop_
_entity_poly.entity_id
_entity_poly.type
_entity_poly.pdbx_seq_one_letter_code
_entity_poly.pdbx_strand_id
1 'polypeptide(L)'
;MPYITQVDSTLWALITRLQGQELQTPHTPSNARFQVDTVGADNLTITTGAQASSLTISRGAFQQTLDYLAANGHFGVSNAVPVASNKDPALAGPVCLAARLQPNGNPGRMVITYILPILEHCQAVGIQRAITPTTTWLLP
;
A
#
# COMPACT_ATOMS: atom_id res chain seq x y z
N MET A 1 -1.40 14.33 -14.34
CA MET A 1 0.02 14.58 -14.04
C MET A 1 0.80 13.45 -14.72
N PRO A 2 2.12 13.28 -14.57
CA PRO A 2 2.76 12.00 -14.88
C PRO A 2 2.54 10.98 -13.75
N TYR A 3 2.34 9.71 -14.12
CA TYR A 3 2.19 8.61 -13.17
C TYR A 3 3.36 8.53 -12.18
N ILE A 4 3.05 8.47 -10.88
CA ILE A 4 4.04 8.27 -9.83
C ILE A 4 4.37 6.78 -9.76
N THR A 5 5.53 6.40 -10.29
CA THR A 5 5.99 5.00 -10.35
C THR A 5 7.24 4.74 -9.51
N GLN A 6 7.79 5.76 -8.87
CA GLN A 6 9.01 5.69 -8.06
C GLN A 6 8.78 6.36 -6.72
N VAL A 7 9.32 5.75 -5.66
CA VAL A 7 9.36 6.30 -4.30
C VAL A 7 10.60 7.18 -4.16
N ASP A 8 10.62 8.25 -4.94
CA ASP A 8 11.66 9.28 -4.91
C ASP A 8 11.56 10.15 -3.64
N SER A 9 12.42 11.17 -3.51
CA SER A 9 12.37 12.10 -2.39
C SER A 9 11.07 12.89 -2.32
N THR A 10 10.39 13.11 -3.45
CA THR A 10 9.16 13.87 -3.55
C THR A 10 7.99 13.08 -2.96
N LEU A 11 7.78 11.84 -3.44
CA LEU A 11 6.74 10.96 -2.90
C LEU A 11 7.02 10.64 -1.42
N TRP A 12 8.27 10.38 -1.06
CA TRP A 12 8.61 10.10 0.33
C TRP A 12 8.32 11.30 1.25
N ALA A 13 8.59 12.53 0.80
CA ALA A 13 8.23 13.73 1.54
C ALA A 13 6.71 13.91 1.71
N LEU A 14 5.90 13.49 0.74
CA LEU A 14 4.44 13.45 0.89
C LEU A 14 4.01 12.44 1.95
N ILE A 15 4.60 11.24 1.94
CA ILE A 15 4.36 10.21 2.95
C ILE A 15 4.77 10.71 4.34
N THR A 16 5.89 11.41 4.49
CA THR A 16 6.33 12.00 5.77
C THR A 16 5.29 12.98 6.34
N ARG A 17 4.56 13.72 5.50
CA ARG A 17 3.50 14.65 5.96
C ARG A 17 2.28 13.93 6.54
N LEU A 18 2.16 12.61 6.32
CA LEU A 18 1.12 11.79 6.92
C LEU A 18 1.44 11.39 8.37
N GLN A 19 2.65 11.68 8.87
CA GLN A 19 2.98 11.40 10.26
C GLN A 19 1.98 12.06 11.22
N GLY A 20 1.46 11.27 12.16
CA GLY A 20 0.41 11.66 13.09
C GLY A 20 -1.02 11.51 12.55
N GLN A 21 -1.21 11.22 11.26
CA GLN A 21 -2.53 11.05 10.66
C GLN A 21 -3.09 9.65 10.87
N GLU A 22 -4.41 9.57 11.01
CA GLU A 22 -5.18 8.33 11.04
C GLU A 22 -5.77 8.06 9.65
N LEU A 23 -5.53 6.85 9.14
CA LEU A 23 -6.00 6.37 7.84
C LEU A 23 -6.84 5.09 7.99
N GLN A 24 -7.51 4.67 6.92
CA GLN A 24 -8.40 3.51 6.92
C GLN A 24 -7.98 2.47 5.87
N THR A 25 -8.05 1.19 6.22
CA THR A 25 -7.80 0.10 5.26
C THR A 25 -8.86 0.06 4.15
N PRO A 26 -8.54 -0.43 2.93
CA PRO A 26 -9.45 -0.37 1.78
C PRO A 26 -10.80 -1.09 1.87
N HIS A 27 -10.95 -2.13 2.70
CA HIS A 27 -12.11 -3.02 2.69
C HIS A 27 -13.18 -2.66 3.73
N THR A 28 -14.41 -2.53 3.23
CA THR A 28 -15.68 -2.14 3.87
C THR A 28 -16.49 -3.38 4.29
N PRO A 29 -16.07 -4.12 5.32
CA PRO A 29 -16.87 -4.13 6.55
C PRO A 29 -16.07 -3.75 7.79
N SER A 30 -14.73 -3.90 7.77
CA SER A 30 -13.89 -3.63 8.92
C SER A 30 -13.38 -2.19 9.00
N ASN A 31 -13.16 -1.50 7.86
CA ASN A 31 -12.58 -0.14 7.77
C ASN A 31 -11.60 0.18 8.90
N ALA A 32 -10.68 -0.77 9.13
CA ALA A 32 -9.84 -0.73 10.30
C ALA A 32 -8.97 0.51 10.22
N ARG A 33 -8.96 1.28 11.30
CA ARG A 33 -8.14 2.48 11.39
C ARG A 33 -6.72 2.11 11.76
N PHE A 34 -5.78 2.86 11.23
CA PHE A 34 -4.38 2.79 11.60
C PHE A 34 -3.78 4.20 11.63
N GLN A 35 -2.86 4.44 12.55
CA GLN A 35 -2.15 5.70 12.68
C GLN A 35 -0.76 5.56 12.07
N VAL A 36 -0.31 6.57 11.33
CA VAL A 36 1.08 6.67 10.87
C VAL A 36 1.89 7.33 11.99
N ASP A 37 2.72 6.58 12.69
CA ASP A 37 3.38 7.05 13.92
C ASP A 37 4.69 7.79 13.63
N THR A 38 5.58 7.12 12.90
CA THR A 38 6.92 7.64 12.58
C THR A 38 7.25 7.31 11.14
N VAL A 39 7.83 8.28 10.42
CA VAL A 39 8.33 8.09 9.07
C VAL A 39 9.84 8.36 9.07
N GLY A 40 10.62 7.29 8.96
CA GLY A 40 12.08 7.34 8.84
C GLY A 40 12.54 7.48 7.37
N ALA A 41 13.84 7.33 7.15
CA ALA A 41 14.42 7.42 5.80
C ALA A 41 14.02 6.24 4.89
N ASP A 42 13.96 5.03 5.46
CA ASP A 42 13.80 3.77 4.73
C ASP A 42 12.58 2.95 5.14
N ASN A 43 11.82 3.44 6.12
CA ASN A 43 10.63 2.77 6.62
C ASN A 43 9.69 3.76 7.30
N LEU A 44 8.48 3.31 7.55
CA LEU A 44 7.55 3.96 8.47
C LEU A 44 6.96 2.93 9.41
N THR A 45 6.50 3.40 10.56
CA THR A 45 5.79 2.59 11.54
C THR A 45 4.36 3.06 11.62
N ILE A 46 3.43 2.10 11.66
CA ILE A 46 2.03 2.35 11.92
C ILE A 46 1.57 1.62 13.19
N THR A 47 0.52 2.15 13.81
CA THR A 47 -0.21 1.49 14.89
C THR A 47 -1.58 1.05 14.38
N THR A 48 -1.94 -0.20 14.61
CA THR A 48 -3.15 -0.84 14.10
C THR A 48 -4.11 -1.21 15.23
N GLY A 49 -5.39 -0.82 15.09
CA GLY A 49 -6.52 -1.30 15.90
C GLY A 49 -6.43 -1.12 17.43
N ALA A 50 -7.43 -1.67 18.13
CA ALA A 50 -7.67 -1.47 19.57
C ALA A 50 -6.55 -1.99 20.51
N GLN A 51 -5.66 -2.85 20.01
CA GLN A 51 -4.55 -3.41 20.78
C GLN A 51 -3.24 -2.65 20.58
N ALA A 52 -3.26 -1.53 19.84
CA ALA A 52 -2.09 -0.72 19.53
C ALA A 52 -0.93 -1.55 18.95
N SER A 53 -1.24 -2.50 18.07
CA SER A 53 -0.22 -3.36 17.45
C SER A 53 0.60 -2.54 16.45
N SER A 54 1.91 -2.47 16.68
CA SER A 54 2.84 -1.76 15.80
C SER A 54 3.29 -2.61 14.60
N LEU A 55 3.37 -1.99 13.43
CA LEU A 55 3.85 -2.60 12.20
C LEU A 55 4.79 -1.65 11.47
N THR A 56 6.02 -2.12 11.18
CA THR A 56 6.98 -1.40 10.33
C THR A 56 6.80 -1.82 8.87
N ILE A 57 6.71 -0.83 7.99
CA ILE A 57 6.59 -0.98 6.54
C ILE A 57 7.82 -0.34 5.90
N SER A 58 8.57 -1.12 5.11
CA SER A 58 9.75 -0.60 4.42
C SER A 58 9.36 0.30 3.25
N ARG A 59 10.20 1.30 2.95
CA ARG A 59 10.14 2.08 1.72
C ARG A 59 10.18 1.19 0.47
N GLY A 60 10.94 0.11 0.54
CA GLY A 60 10.98 -0.92 -0.51
C GLY A 60 9.63 -1.55 -0.81
N ALA A 61 8.76 -1.76 0.18
CA ALA A 61 7.42 -2.32 -0.04
C ALA A 61 6.52 -1.37 -0.85
N PHE A 62 6.65 -0.05 -0.64
CA PHE A 62 6.00 0.95 -1.48
C PHE A 62 6.52 0.89 -2.91
N GLN A 63 7.83 0.82 -3.09
CA GLN A 63 8.45 0.73 -4.42
C GLN A 63 8.00 -0.54 -5.16
N GLN A 64 8.05 -1.70 -4.50
CA GLN A 64 7.58 -2.97 -5.07
C GLN A 64 6.11 -2.92 -5.49
N THR A 65 5.27 -2.18 -4.76
CA THR A 65 3.86 -1.98 -5.12
C THR A 65 3.75 -1.17 -6.42
N LEU A 66 4.46 -0.04 -6.52
CA LEU A 66 4.45 0.81 -7.72
C LEU A 66 5.08 0.10 -8.92
N ASP A 67 6.20 -0.60 -8.73
CA ASP A 67 6.86 -1.40 -9.76
C ASP A 67 5.93 -2.47 -10.33
N TYR A 68 5.23 -3.20 -9.45
CA TYR A 68 4.27 -4.20 -9.89
C TYR A 68 3.16 -3.57 -10.74
N LEU A 69 2.57 -2.47 -10.28
CA LEU A 69 1.50 -1.79 -11.03
C LEU A 69 1.98 -1.28 -12.38
N ALA A 70 3.17 -0.67 -12.42
CA ALA A 70 3.74 -0.09 -13.64
C ALA A 70 4.15 -1.18 -14.65
N ALA A 71 4.88 -2.19 -14.20
CA ALA A 71 5.40 -3.26 -15.05
C ALA A 71 4.28 -4.14 -15.65
N ASN A 72 3.12 -4.22 -14.98
CA ASN A 72 1.96 -4.98 -15.46
C ASN A 72 0.89 -4.10 -16.14
N GLY A 73 1.17 -2.82 -16.39
CA GLY A 73 0.28 -1.97 -17.17
C GLY A 73 -1.01 -1.53 -16.44
N HIS A 74 -1.02 -1.50 -15.11
CA HIS A 74 -2.19 -1.12 -14.30
C HIS A 74 -2.39 0.40 -14.23
N PHE A 75 -2.42 1.05 -15.40
CA PHE A 75 -2.60 2.50 -15.56
C PHE A 75 -4.09 2.84 -15.75
N GLY A 76 -4.66 3.60 -14.82
CA GLY A 76 -6.06 4.00 -14.87
C GLY A 76 -7.06 2.90 -14.49
N VAL A 77 -8.29 3.31 -14.18
CA VAL A 77 -9.34 2.44 -13.61
C VAL A 77 -9.73 1.27 -14.51
N SER A 78 -9.63 1.43 -15.84
CA SER A 78 -9.89 0.36 -16.82
C SER A 78 -8.91 -0.81 -16.72
N ASN A 79 -7.73 -0.58 -16.15
CA ASN A 79 -6.68 -1.57 -15.97
C ASN A 79 -6.46 -1.92 -14.49
N ALA A 80 -7.49 -1.74 -13.65
CA ALA A 80 -7.41 -2.01 -12.22
C ALA A 80 -7.14 -3.50 -11.93
N VAL A 81 -6.30 -3.76 -10.92
CA VAL A 81 -5.97 -5.11 -10.45
C VAL A 81 -6.67 -5.41 -9.13
N PRO A 82 -7.19 -6.64 -8.93
CA PRO A 82 -7.63 -7.11 -7.62
C PRO A 82 -6.50 -7.04 -6.59
N VAL A 83 -6.76 -6.37 -5.46
CA VAL A 83 -5.84 -6.34 -4.32
C VAL A 83 -5.73 -7.73 -3.69
N ALA A 84 -6.87 -8.39 -3.48
CA ALA A 84 -7.01 -9.73 -2.90
C ALA A 84 -6.03 -9.97 -1.72
N SER A 85 -6.08 -9.08 -0.74
CA SER A 85 -5.16 -9.13 0.41
C SER A 85 -5.47 -10.33 1.31
N ASN A 86 -4.50 -11.22 1.49
CA ASN A 86 -4.64 -12.38 2.37
C ASN A 86 -3.41 -12.57 3.27
N LYS A 87 -3.59 -13.04 4.50
CA LYS A 87 -2.46 -13.37 5.39
C LYS A 87 -1.68 -14.57 4.86
N ASP A 88 -2.38 -15.56 4.30
CA ASP A 88 -1.77 -16.70 3.62
C ASP A 88 -1.27 -16.28 2.22
N PRO A 89 0.05 -16.36 1.95
CA PRO A 89 0.60 -16.04 0.63
C PRO A 89 0.01 -16.88 -0.51
N ALA A 90 -0.36 -18.15 -0.26
CA ALA A 90 -0.92 -19.02 -1.30
C ALA A 90 -2.31 -18.56 -1.78
N LEU A 91 -2.98 -17.71 -0.99
CA LEU A 91 -4.32 -17.17 -1.27
C LEU A 91 -4.28 -15.67 -1.58
N ALA A 92 -3.10 -15.06 -1.65
CA ALA A 92 -2.95 -13.63 -1.84
C ALA A 92 -2.90 -13.24 -3.33
N GLY A 93 -3.47 -12.08 -3.65
CA GLY A 93 -3.36 -11.48 -4.98
C GLY A 93 -1.94 -11.06 -5.34
N PRO A 94 -1.66 -10.84 -6.63
CA PRO A 94 -0.29 -10.62 -7.10
C PRO A 94 0.32 -9.31 -6.60
N VAL A 95 -0.45 -8.21 -6.52
CA VAL A 95 0.04 -6.95 -5.93
C VAL A 95 0.34 -7.11 -4.42
N CYS A 96 -0.43 -7.97 -3.74
CA CYS A 96 -0.25 -8.26 -2.32
C CYS A 96 1.00 -9.11 -2.06
N LEU A 97 1.36 -9.99 -3.00
CA LEU A 97 2.59 -10.76 -3.00
C LEU A 97 3.80 -9.88 -3.31
N ALA A 98 3.70 -9.00 -4.33
CA ALA A 98 4.76 -8.08 -4.69
C ALA A 98 5.15 -7.17 -3.51
N ALA A 99 4.17 -6.56 -2.85
CA ALA A 99 4.38 -5.62 -1.75
C ALA A 99 4.97 -6.25 -0.47
N ARG A 100 4.93 -7.57 -0.32
CA ARG A 100 5.46 -8.27 0.87
C ARG A 100 6.79 -8.96 0.62
N LEU A 101 7.38 -8.84 -0.57
CA LEU A 101 8.56 -9.61 -0.93
C LEU A 101 9.77 -9.13 -0.13
N GLN A 102 10.39 -10.04 0.64
CA GLN A 102 11.60 -9.74 1.41
C GLN A 102 12.85 -9.86 0.53
N PRO A 103 13.99 -9.26 0.95
CA PRO A 103 15.26 -9.37 0.21
C PRO A 103 15.75 -10.81 -0.02
N ASN A 104 15.36 -11.76 0.83
CA ASN A 104 15.67 -13.18 0.70
C ASN A 104 14.71 -13.95 -0.24
N GLY A 105 13.78 -13.26 -0.90
CA GLY A 105 12.77 -13.86 -1.79
C GLY A 105 11.57 -14.48 -1.08
N ASN A 106 11.54 -14.50 0.26
CA ASN A 106 10.42 -15.06 1.01
C ASN A 106 9.28 -14.04 1.17
N PRO A 107 8.02 -14.50 1.29
CA PRO A 107 6.90 -13.62 1.59
C PRO A 107 6.98 -13.12 3.03
N GLY A 108 6.95 -11.81 3.20
CA GLY A 108 6.84 -11.12 4.48
C GLY A 108 5.40 -10.93 4.95
N ARG A 109 5.21 -9.99 5.88
CA ARG A 109 3.88 -9.65 6.40
C ARG A 109 3.00 -9.01 5.32
N MET A 110 1.69 -9.23 5.42
CA MET A 110 0.71 -8.52 4.58
C MET A 110 0.70 -7.03 4.93
N VAL A 111 1.19 -6.19 4.01
CA VAL A 111 1.28 -4.72 4.20
C VAL A 111 0.45 -3.92 3.19
N ILE A 112 -0.04 -4.55 2.11
CA ILE A 112 -0.73 -3.85 1.00
C ILE A 112 -1.96 -3.07 1.47
N THR A 113 -2.66 -3.56 2.49
CA THR A 113 -3.86 -2.92 3.05
C THR A 113 -3.57 -1.57 3.73
N TYR A 114 -2.31 -1.28 4.04
CA TYR A 114 -1.86 -0.02 4.63
C TYR A 114 -1.13 0.84 3.60
N ILE A 115 -0.36 0.21 2.70
CA ILE A 115 0.35 0.89 1.60
C ILE A 115 -0.63 1.62 0.68
N LEU A 116 -1.73 0.95 0.28
CA LEU A 116 -2.64 1.54 -0.71
C LEU A 116 -3.31 2.83 -0.23
N PRO A 117 -3.91 2.92 0.98
CA PRO A 117 -4.43 4.19 1.49
C PRO A 117 -3.38 5.30 1.60
N ILE A 118 -2.14 4.97 2.00
CA ILE A 118 -1.03 5.93 2.06
C ILE A 118 -0.71 6.47 0.66
N LEU A 119 -0.59 5.59 -0.34
CA LEU A 119 -0.33 5.98 -1.73
C LEU A 119 -1.50 6.73 -2.36
N GLU A 120 -2.75 6.40 -2.00
CA GLU A 120 -3.95 7.12 -2.44
C GLU A 120 -3.97 8.55 -1.90
N HIS A 121 -3.62 8.75 -0.61
CA HIS A 121 -3.45 10.09 -0.04
C HIS A 121 -2.36 10.91 -0.75
N CYS A 122 -1.33 10.25 -1.29
CA CYS A 122 -0.29 10.89 -2.09
C CYS A 122 -0.68 11.04 -3.57
N GLN A 123 -1.91 10.70 -3.95
CA GLN A 123 -2.41 10.70 -5.34
C GLN A 123 -1.62 9.81 -6.31
N ALA A 124 -0.92 8.78 -5.80
CA ALA A 124 -0.16 7.84 -6.64
C ALA A 124 -1.02 6.69 -7.18
N VAL A 125 -2.02 6.25 -6.41
CA VAL A 125 -2.92 5.15 -6.77
C VAL A 125 -4.37 5.50 -6.51
N GLY A 126 -5.27 4.90 -7.29
CA GLY A 126 -6.70 4.90 -7.04
C GLY A 126 -7.12 3.56 -6.46
N ILE A 127 -8.21 3.54 -5.68
CA ILE A 127 -8.75 2.32 -5.09
C ILE A 127 -10.27 2.29 -5.26
N GLN A 128 -10.79 1.21 -5.84
CA GLN A 128 -12.23 0.94 -5.88
C GLN A 128 -12.61 0.08 -4.66
N ARG A 129 -13.39 0.69 -3.76
CA ARG A 129 -13.79 0.10 -2.47
C ARG A 129 -15.16 -0.58 -2.52
N ALA A 130 -15.98 -0.26 -3.53
CA ALA A 130 -17.36 -0.73 -3.61
C ALA A 130 -17.51 -2.20 -4.06
N ILE A 131 -16.42 -2.85 -4.48
CA ILE A 131 -16.41 -4.24 -4.95
C ILE A 131 -15.47 -5.09 -4.10
N THR A 132 -15.75 -6.40 -4.02
CA THR A 132 -14.91 -7.37 -3.31
C THR A 132 -14.41 -8.44 -4.29
N PRO A 133 -13.09 -8.67 -4.40
CA PRO A 133 -12.02 -7.94 -3.72
C PRO A 133 -11.92 -6.48 -4.18
N THR A 134 -11.40 -5.60 -3.33
CA THR A 134 -11.08 -4.22 -3.74
C THR A 134 -10.07 -4.24 -4.88
N THR A 135 -10.09 -3.23 -5.74
CA THR A 135 -9.15 -3.11 -6.86
C THR A 135 -8.37 -1.81 -6.81
N THR A 136 -7.18 -1.78 -7.41
CA THR A 136 -6.29 -0.61 -7.42
C THR A 136 -5.58 -0.42 -8.76
N TRP A 137 -5.16 0.81 -9.05
CA TRP A 137 -4.47 1.21 -10.29
C TRP A 137 -3.61 2.46 -10.04
N LEU A 138 -2.67 2.75 -10.93
CA LEU A 138 -1.88 3.99 -10.92
C LEU A 138 -2.69 5.18 -11.43
N LEU A 139 -2.57 6.32 -10.75
CA LEU A 139 -3.17 7.60 -11.15
C LEU A 139 -2.19 8.45 -11.98
N PRO A 140 -2.68 9.19 -12.99
CA PRO A 140 -1.87 10.08 -13.80
C PRO A 140 -1.48 11.36 -13.07
#